data_AF-A0A2D6D5L5-F1
#
_entry.id   AF-A0A2D6D5L5-F1
#
_cell.length_a   1.000
_cell.length_b   1.000
_cell.length_c   1.000
_cell.angle_alpha   90.00
_cell.angle_beta   90.00
_cell.angle_gamma   90.00
#
_symmetry.space_group_name_H-M   'P 1'
#
loop_
_entity.id
_entity.type
_entity.pdbx_description
1 polymer ?
#
loop_
_entity_poly.entity_id
_entity_poly.type
_entity_poly.pdbx_seq_one_letter_code
_entity_poly.pdbx_strand_id
1 'polypeptide(L)'
;MKIKSQPKNQSGMILILAVILIAVAIGGAVLFSNLIIRDILQSRLIDQSIQSRYLAESGVERALQQIRHREAVRDCRIIEEFPDIACNPPALCACQNTGFCTNEPTAPCVNIDDSGLSARGDWSVNATNTFDFSIVLKKGDSFQIDLFNPFQSFKSDIGRLELVIDNLQIYWNTELINLTKILNVTNPQASDCLTKPPVLKEITPISFSPFPITSVDRISILEQCSYTFKFGYPIDEYDGPVSLVLNVFNKTSGAQLPIPGRLLIDSESIFGNSFQRVKVRAPVRPSLSGLYDFVLFSEEKIEKN
;
A
#
# COMPACT_ATOMS: atom_id res chain seq x y z
N MET A 1 16.55 80.53 66.11
CA MET A 1 15.28 79.85 65.79
C MET A 1 15.62 78.56 65.03
N LYS A 2 15.59 77.39 65.68
CA LYS A 2 15.98 76.10 65.09
C LYS A 2 14.73 75.43 64.54
N ILE A 3 14.60 75.37 63.21
CA ILE A 3 13.51 74.63 62.54
C ILE A 3 13.86 73.14 62.63
N LYS A 4 13.09 72.40 63.44
CA LYS A 4 13.17 70.93 63.53
C LYS A 4 12.55 70.36 62.23
N SER A 5 13.38 69.89 61.30
CA SER A 5 12.90 69.12 60.15
C SER A 5 12.42 67.76 60.63
N GLN A 6 11.12 67.49 60.55
CA GLN A 6 10.62 66.15 60.82
C GLN A 6 11.08 65.18 59.72
N PRO A 7 11.49 63.95 60.09
CA PRO A 7 11.89 62.93 59.11
C PRO A 7 10.69 62.58 58.24
N LYS A 8 10.82 62.82 56.93
CA LYS A 8 9.80 62.53 55.92
C LYS A 8 9.65 61.01 55.83
N ASN A 9 8.50 60.47 56.23
CA ASN A 9 8.16 59.04 56.18
C ASN A 9 8.23 58.53 54.73
N GLN A 10 9.38 57.99 54.33
CA GLN A 10 9.59 57.35 53.01
C GLN A 10 9.13 55.87 52.99
N SER A 11 8.64 55.35 54.11
CA SER A 11 8.20 53.96 54.27
C SER A 11 7.07 53.54 53.33
N GLY A 12 6.20 54.47 52.90
CA GLY A 12 5.12 54.17 51.95
C GLY A 12 5.61 53.84 50.53
N MET A 13 6.68 54.47 50.06
CA MET A 13 7.23 54.21 48.72
C MET A 13 7.90 52.83 48.63
N ILE A 14 8.55 52.39 49.71
CA ILE A 14 9.24 51.10 49.77
C ILE A 14 8.22 49.95 49.68
N LEU A 15 7.07 50.08 50.36
CA LEU A 15 6.01 49.09 50.32
C LEU A 15 5.44 48.93 48.90
N ILE A 16 5.18 50.04 48.21
CA ILE A 16 4.65 50.03 46.84
C ILE A 16 5.63 49.35 45.89
N LEU A 17 6.93 49.68 45.97
CA LEU A 17 7.95 49.05 45.15
C LEU A 17 8.02 47.52 45.40
N ALA A 18 7.96 47.10 46.66
CA ALA A 18 7.97 45.68 47.02
C ALA A 18 6.75 44.94 46.46
N VAL A 19 5.55 45.52 46.55
CA VAL A 19 4.32 44.92 46.00
C VAL A 19 4.39 44.81 44.47
N ILE A 20 4.92 45.82 43.79
CA ILE A 20 5.10 45.77 42.32
C ILE A 20 6.09 44.66 41.95
N LEU A 21 7.21 44.53 42.66
CA LEU A 21 8.20 43.48 42.39
C LEU A 21 7.60 42.08 42.60
N ILE A 22 6.82 41.89 43.67
CA ILE A 22 6.12 40.62 43.91
C ILE A 22 5.09 40.35 42.80
N ALA A 23 4.33 41.36 42.38
CA ALA A 23 3.35 41.22 41.30
C ALA A 23 4.01 40.85 39.96
N VAL A 24 5.12 41.48 39.61
CA VAL A 24 5.90 41.14 38.40
C VAL A 24 6.48 39.72 38.50
N ALA A 25 7.01 39.33 39.67
CA ALA A 25 7.54 37.99 39.88
C ALA A 25 6.45 36.91 39.74
N ILE A 26 5.28 37.13 40.35
CA ILE A 26 4.13 36.22 40.23
C ILE A 26 3.64 36.17 38.78
N GLY A 27 3.52 37.33 38.10
CA GLY A 27 3.13 37.39 36.70
C GLY A 27 4.09 36.61 35.79
N GLY A 28 5.40 36.75 36.01
CA GLY A 28 6.42 35.96 35.32
C GLY A 28 6.26 34.46 35.58
N ALA A 29 6.08 34.05 36.84
CA ALA A 29 5.90 32.64 37.20
C ALA A 29 4.67 32.00 36.53
N VAL A 30 3.54 32.72 36.47
CA VAL A 30 2.32 32.23 35.79
C VAL A 30 2.54 32.06 34.29
N LEU A 31 3.22 33.02 33.64
CA LEU A 31 3.54 32.92 32.22
C LEU A 31 4.42 31.70 31.91
N PHE A 32 5.50 31.49 32.69
CA PHE A 32 6.35 30.30 32.51
C PHE A 32 5.61 29.00 32.80
N SER A 33 4.75 28.96 33.83
CA SER A 33 3.95 27.77 34.13
C SER A 33 3.04 27.38 32.97
N ASN A 34 2.37 28.35 32.33
CA ASN A 34 1.53 28.09 31.17
C ASN A 34 2.31 27.60 29.96
N LEU A 35 3.52 28.15 29.72
CA LEU A 35 4.40 27.67 28.66
C LEU A 35 4.83 26.22 28.90
N ILE A 36 5.27 25.88 30.11
CA ILE A 36 5.68 24.51 30.47
C ILE A 36 4.53 23.51 30.31
N ILE A 37 3.31 23.86 30.76
CA ILE A 37 2.13 22.99 30.61
C ILE A 37 1.84 22.76 29.13
N ARG A 38 1.91 23.80 28.30
CA ARG A 38 1.70 23.67 26.86
C ARG A 38 2.74 22.76 26.20
N ASP A 39 4.01 22.90 26.57
CA ASP A 39 5.10 22.07 26.04
C ASP A 39 4.92 20.60 26.45
N ILE A 40 4.51 20.34 27.70
CA ILE A 40 4.23 18.97 28.16
C ILE A 40 3.05 18.35 27.39
N LEU A 41 1.97 19.11 27.16
CA LEU A 41 0.83 18.64 26.39
C LEU A 41 1.20 18.38 24.93
N GLN A 42 2.00 19.25 24.33
CA GLN A 42 2.49 19.07 22.96
C GLN A 42 3.39 17.84 22.85
N SER A 43 4.34 17.65 23.78
CA SER A 43 5.19 16.45 23.81
C SER A 43 4.37 15.18 23.94
N ARG A 44 3.32 15.18 24.80
CA ARG A 44 2.43 14.03 24.93
C ARG A 44 1.67 13.72 23.64
N LEU A 45 1.22 14.75 22.91
CA LEU A 45 0.55 14.56 21.63
C LEU A 45 1.50 13.98 20.57
N ILE A 46 2.76 14.42 20.55
CA ILE A 46 3.81 13.89 19.65
C ILE A 46 4.10 12.42 19.99
N ASP A 47 4.25 12.08 21.26
CA ASP A 47 4.48 10.69 21.68
C ASP A 47 3.31 9.79 21.29
N GLN A 48 2.08 10.28 21.45
CA GLN A 48 0.88 9.56 21.02
C GLN A 48 0.84 9.36 19.51
N SER A 49 1.22 10.38 18.71
CA SER A 49 1.26 10.26 17.26
C SER A 49 2.30 9.25 16.78
N ILE A 50 3.48 9.27 17.38
CA ILE A 50 4.55 8.29 17.08
C ILE A 50 4.06 6.87 17.39
N GLN A 51 3.43 6.65 18.54
CA GLN A 51 2.92 5.34 18.92
C GLN A 51 1.80 4.84 17.99
N SER A 52 0.83 5.69 17.66
CA SER A 52 -0.19 5.32 16.66
C SER A 52 0.47 4.93 15.34
N ARG A 53 1.44 5.71 14.84
CA ARG A 53 2.12 5.39 13.59
C ARG A 53 2.81 4.01 13.63
N TYR A 54 3.52 3.68 14.71
CA TYR A 54 4.13 2.36 14.86
C TYR A 54 3.10 1.22 14.87
N LEU A 55 1.93 1.43 15.47
CA LEU A 55 0.84 0.46 15.43
C LEU A 55 0.30 0.27 14.02
N ALA A 56 0.09 1.35 13.27
CA ALA A 56 -0.34 1.28 11.87
C ALA A 56 0.70 0.56 11.00
N GLU A 57 1.99 0.90 11.12
CA GLU A 57 3.09 0.24 10.39
C GLU A 57 3.16 -1.26 10.74
N SER A 58 3.05 -1.62 12.02
CA SER A 58 3.00 -3.04 12.44
C SER A 58 1.80 -3.78 11.86
N GLY A 59 0.65 -3.11 11.74
CA GLY A 59 -0.53 -3.68 11.08
C GLY A 59 -0.28 -4.00 9.61
N VAL A 60 0.35 -3.09 8.88
CA VAL A 60 0.76 -3.33 7.49
C VAL A 60 1.72 -4.51 7.39
N GLU A 61 2.76 -4.54 8.23
CA GLU A 61 3.76 -5.62 8.20
C GLU A 61 3.12 -6.99 8.44
N ARG A 62 2.19 -7.08 9.39
CA ARG A 62 1.43 -8.32 9.65
C ARG A 62 0.56 -8.71 8.46
N ALA A 63 -0.12 -7.76 7.82
CA ALA A 63 -0.92 -8.05 6.64
C ALA A 63 -0.06 -8.51 5.47
N LEU A 64 1.08 -7.86 5.22
CA LEU A 64 2.07 -8.31 4.23
C LEU A 64 2.60 -9.71 4.56
N GLN A 65 2.87 -9.99 5.84
CA GLN A 65 3.29 -11.31 6.29
C GLN A 65 2.18 -12.34 6.03
N GLN A 66 0.92 -12.03 6.32
CA GLN A 66 -0.21 -12.92 6.06
C GLN A 66 -0.43 -13.17 4.57
N ILE A 67 -0.28 -12.15 3.73
CA ILE A 67 -0.31 -12.29 2.26
C ILE A 67 0.80 -13.25 1.81
N ARG A 68 2.03 -13.08 2.30
CA ARG A 68 3.14 -14.02 2.00
C ARG A 68 2.86 -15.44 2.47
N HIS A 69 2.28 -15.59 3.67
CA HIS A 69 1.87 -16.92 4.13
C HIS A 69 0.81 -17.49 3.19
N ARG A 70 -0.17 -16.70 2.74
CA ARG A 70 -1.16 -17.13 1.74
C ARG A 70 -0.56 -17.55 0.41
N GLU A 71 0.53 -16.94 -0.02
CA GLU A 71 1.23 -17.38 -1.24
C GLU A 71 1.98 -18.68 -1.05
N ALA A 72 2.57 -18.89 0.13
CA ALA A 72 3.19 -20.17 0.48
C ALA A 72 2.14 -21.28 0.70
N VAL A 73 0.94 -20.88 1.11
CA VAL A 73 -0.21 -21.72 1.42
C VAL A 73 -0.94 -22.09 0.13
N ARG A 74 -1.07 -23.40 -0.12
CA ARG A 74 -1.91 -23.89 -1.23
C ARG A 74 -3.36 -23.97 -0.75
N ASP A 75 -4.30 -23.69 -1.65
CA ASP A 75 -5.69 -24.12 -1.43
C ASP A 75 -5.67 -25.65 -1.31
N CYS A 76 -6.13 -26.16 -0.16
CA CYS A 76 -6.18 -27.58 0.13
C CYS A 76 -7.02 -28.37 -0.88
N ARG A 77 -7.90 -27.68 -1.63
CA ARG A 77 -8.69 -28.25 -2.73
C ARG A 77 -7.88 -28.43 -4.01
N ILE A 78 -6.81 -27.65 -4.24
CA ILE A 78 -5.96 -27.78 -5.44
C ILE A 78 -5.05 -29.03 -5.34
N ILE A 79 -4.98 -29.69 -4.18
CA ILE A 79 -4.27 -30.97 -4.01
C ILE A 79 -5.00 -32.15 -4.70
N GLU A 80 -6.20 -31.90 -5.28
CA GLU A 80 -6.97 -32.88 -6.08
C GLU A 80 -6.25 -33.39 -7.35
N GLU A 81 -5.09 -32.84 -7.72
CA GLU A 81 -4.29 -33.34 -8.84
C GLU A 81 -3.58 -34.68 -8.53
N PHE A 82 -3.64 -35.16 -7.28
CA PHE A 82 -3.29 -36.53 -6.92
C PHE A 82 -4.54 -37.42 -6.97
N PRO A 83 -4.67 -38.31 -7.98
CA PRO A 83 -5.88 -39.10 -8.21
C PRO A 83 -6.25 -40.07 -7.09
N ASP A 84 -5.35 -40.31 -6.13
CA ASP A 84 -5.54 -41.28 -5.05
C ASP A 84 -6.19 -40.68 -3.79
N ILE A 85 -6.35 -39.35 -3.71
CA ILE A 85 -6.93 -38.66 -2.55
C ILE A 85 -8.06 -37.72 -3.00
N ALA A 86 -9.12 -38.31 -3.55
CA ALA A 86 -10.33 -37.56 -3.87
C ALA A 86 -10.94 -36.98 -2.58
N CYS A 87 -11.07 -35.66 -2.53
CA CYS A 87 -11.75 -34.90 -1.47
C CYS A 87 -13.26 -35.17 -1.49
N ASN A 88 -13.68 -36.39 -1.12
CA ASN A 88 -15.08 -36.78 -1.14
C ASN A 88 -15.50 -37.39 0.20
N PRO A 89 -16.31 -36.67 1.02
CA PRO A 89 -16.93 -35.37 0.75
C PRO A 89 -15.96 -34.16 0.76
N PRO A 90 -16.30 -33.04 0.08
CA PRO A 90 -15.49 -31.82 0.00
C PRO A 90 -15.22 -31.14 1.36
N ALA A 91 -15.91 -31.57 2.43
CA ALA A 91 -15.64 -31.15 3.81
C ALA A 91 -14.30 -31.70 4.37
N LEU A 92 -13.70 -32.72 3.74
CA LEU A 92 -12.46 -33.34 4.21
C LEU A 92 -11.18 -32.65 3.74
N CYS A 93 -11.25 -31.70 2.80
CA CYS A 93 -10.09 -30.92 2.34
C CYS A 93 -10.23 -29.45 2.77
N ALA A 94 -10.67 -29.27 4.01
CA ALA A 94 -10.74 -27.97 4.63
C ALA A 94 -9.39 -27.58 5.22
N CYS A 95 -9.19 -26.29 5.39
CA CYS A 95 -8.11 -25.83 6.23
C CYS A 95 -8.47 -26.12 7.70
N GLN A 96 -7.65 -26.90 8.41
CA GLN A 96 -7.86 -27.10 9.83
C GLN A 96 -7.59 -25.80 10.60
N ASN A 97 -8.17 -25.68 11.80
CA ASN A 97 -7.86 -24.56 12.72
C ASN A 97 -6.38 -24.50 13.13
N THR A 98 -5.60 -25.55 12.84
CA THR A 98 -4.14 -25.58 13.00
C THR A 98 -3.39 -24.83 11.90
N GLY A 99 -4.07 -24.39 10.85
CA GLY A 99 -3.47 -23.75 9.68
C GLY A 99 -2.78 -24.73 8.74
N PHE A 100 -3.18 -26.01 8.73
CA PHE A 100 -2.69 -27.03 7.80
C PHE A 100 -3.83 -27.79 7.11
N CYS A 101 -3.58 -28.23 5.89
CA CYS A 101 -4.56 -29.02 5.14
C CYS A 101 -4.81 -30.36 5.84
N THR A 102 -6.06 -30.78 5.94
CA THR A 102 -6.44 -32.06 6.57
C THR A 102 -5.71 -33.26 5.99
N ASN A 103 -5.48 -33.26 4.68
CA ASN A 103 -4.88 -34.39 3.95
C ASN A 103 -3.37 -34.27 3.74
N GLU A 104 -2.81 -33.09 3.97
CA GLU A 104 -1.38 -32.82 3.83
C GLU A 104 -0.95 -31.96 5.01
N PRO A 105 -0.63 -32.58 6.17
CA PRO A 105 -0.34 -31.85 7.40
C PRO A 105 0.96 -31.02 7.32
N THR A 106 1.73 -31.18 6.24
CA THR A 106 2.91 -30.35 5.93
C THR A 106 2.58 -29.14 5.06
N ALA A 107 1.42 -29.14 4.39
CA ALA A 107 0.97 -28.03 3.57
C ALA A 107 0.19 -27.03 4.45
N PRO A 108 0.73 -25.82 4.65
CA PRO A 108 0.01 -24.80 5.39
C PRO A 108 -1.20 -24.34 4.58
N CYS A 109 -2.27 -23.98 5.29
CA CYS A 109 -3.53 -23.48 4.75
C CYS A 109 -4.02 -22.27 5.55
N VAL A 110 -4.93 -21.47 4.99
CA VAL A 110 -5.61 -20.38 5.71
C VAL A 110 -7.10 -20.47 5.40
N ASN A 111 -7.96 -20.44 6.43
CA ASN A 111 -9.40 -20.42 6.22
C ASN A 111 -9.85 -19.12 5.56
N ILE A 112 -10.88 -19.21 4.72
CA ILE A 112 -11.52 -18.02 4.11
C ILE A 112 -12.14 -17.13 5.19
N ASP A 113 -12.54 -17.68 6.34
CA ASP A 113 -13.05 -16.87 7.45
C ASP A 113 -11.93 -16.19 8.27
N ASP A 114 -10.71 -16.74 8.22
CA ASP A 114 -9.48 -16.06 8.66
C ASP A 114 -8.98 -15.04 7.60
N SER A 115 -9.76 -14.81 6.53
CA SER A 115 -9.48 -13.80 5.49
C SER A 115 -9.89 -12.39 5.80
N GLY A 116 -10.47 -12.17 6.98
CA GLY A 116 -10.33 -10.89 7.64
C GLY A 116 -8.86 -10.63 7.97
N LEU A 117 -8.12 -9.99 7.04
CA LEU A 117 -6.93 -9.19 7.37
C LEU A 117 -7.25 -8.09 8.41
N SER A 118 -8.53 -7.95 8.81
CA SER A 118 -8.97 -7.33 10.05
C SER A 118 -8.42 -8.09 11.27
N ALA A 119 -7.14 -7.91 11.57
CA ALA A 119 -6.65 -8.23 12.89
C ALA A 119 -7.41 -7.35 13.91
N ARG A 120 -8.08 -7.98 14.87
CA ARG A 120 -8.71 -7.25 15.98
C ARG A 120 -7.62 -6.76 16.95
N GLY A 121 -7.43 -5.45 17.03
CA GLY A 121 -6.58 -4.71 17.97
C GLY A 121 -6.92 -3.21 17.93
N ASP A 122 -6.11 -2.34 18.55
CA ASP A 122 -6.23 -0.86 18.47
C ASP A 122 -5.89 -0.28 17.07
N TRP A 123 -5.81 -1.17 16.08
CA TRP A 123 -5.58 -0.88 14.69
C TRP A 123 -6.45 -1.79 13.81
N SER A 124 -6.80 -1.30 12.62
CA SER A 124 -7.65 -1.96 11.64
C SER A 124 -6.91 -1.99 10.31
N VAL A 125 -6.78 -3.17 9.71
CA VAL A 125 -6.20 -3.31 8.38
C VAL A 125 -7.24 -3.77 7.37
N ASN A 126 -7.26 -3.08 6.24
CA ASN A 126 -8.04 -3.43 5.08
C ASN A 126 -7.10 -3.58 3.87
N ALA A 127 -6.98 -4.79 3.33
CA ALA A 127 -6.28 -4.98 2.06
C ALA A 127 -7.30 -5.10 0.94
N THR A 128 -7.18 -4.20 -0.03
CA THR A 128 -8.02 -4.15 -1.22
C THR A 128 -7.13 -4.22 -2.45
N ASN A 129 -7.70 -4.59 -3.59
CA ASN A 129 -6.94 -4.50 -4.84
C ASN A 129 -6.89 -3.04 -5.31
N THR A 130 -5.77 -2.62 -5.90
CA THR A 130 -5.63 -1.28 -6.49
C THR A 130 -6.35 -1.20 -7.83
N PHE A 131 -7.11 -0.14 -8.09
CA PHE A 131 -7.75 0.10 -9.39
C PHE A 131 -6.89 0.93 -10.35
N ASP A 132 -6.01 1.76 -9.79
CA ASP A 132 -5.08 2.64 -10.48
C ASP A 132 -3.66 2.43 -9.94
N PHE A 133 -2.67 2.66 -10.79
CA PHE A 133 -1.27 2.61 -10.39
C PHE A 133 -0.48 3.70 -11.09
N SER A 134 0.07 4.65 -10.32
CA SER A 134 0.94 5.71 -10.82
C SER A 134 2.42 5.37 -10.61
N ILE A 135 3.24 5.50 -11.65
CA ILE A 135 4.70 5.39 -11.55
C ILE A 135 5.39 6.52 -12.30
N VAL A 136 6.50 6.99 -11.74
CA VAL A 136 7.39 7.93 -12.40
C VAL A 136 8.57 7.17 -12.97
N LEU A 137 8.72 7.15 -14.29
CA LEU A 137 9.85 6.55 -14.98
C LEU A 137 10.83 7.61 -15.48
N LYS A 138 12.12 7.30 -15.42
CA LYS A 138 13.19 8.08 -16.05
C LYS A 138 13.65 7.42 -17.34
N LYS A 139 14.50 8.13 -18.06
CA LYS A 139 15.15 7.67 -19.28
C LYS A 139 15.82 6.31 -19.11
N GLY A 140 15.40 5.31 -19.90
CA GLY A 140 15.92 3.95 -19.87
C GLY A 140 15.33 3.06 -18.75
N ASP A 141 14.49 3.60 -17.87
CA ASP A 141 13.81 2.80 -16.87
C ASP A 141 12.80 1.86 -17.53
N SER A 142 12.62 0.68 -16.94
CA SER A 142 11.54 -0.23 -17.32
C SER A 142 10.81 -0.68 -16.09
N PHE A 143 9.52 -0.92 -16.26
CA PHE A 143 8.66 -1.38 -15.20
C PHE A 143 7.88 -2.61 -15.62
N GLN A 144 7.61 -3.46 -14.64
CA GLN A 144 6.94 -4.72 -14.84
C GLN A 144 5.78 -4.86 -13.85
N ILE A 145 4.64 -5.31 -14.36
CA ILE A 145 3.43 -5.56 -13.60
C ILE A 145 2.96 -6.96 -13.89
N ASP A 146 2.69 -7.73 -12.84
CA ASP A 146 2.03 -9.01 -12.97
C ASP A 146 0.52 -8.81 -13.06
N LEU A 147 -0.07 -9.35 -14.12
CA LEU A 147 -1.52 -9.33 -14.37
C LEU A 147 -2.19 -10.62 -13.89
N PHE A 148 -1.50 -11.37 -13.03
CA PHE A 148 -1.97 -12.61 -12.45
C PHE A 148 -2.22 -12.43 -10.95
N ASN A 149 -3.39 -12.86 -10.49
CA ASN A 149 -3.68 -12.98 -9.07
C ASN A 149 -4.17 -14.40 -8.77
N PRO A 150 -3.40 -15.20 -8.01
CA PRO A 150 -3.81 -16.56 -7.66
C PRO A 150 -5.07 -16.60 -6.78
N PHE A 151 -5.43 -15.49 -6.13
CA PHE A 151 -6.53 -15.40 -5.17
C PHE A 151 -7.79 -14.73 -5.74
N GLN A 152 -7.76 -14.24 -6.98
CA GLN A 152 -8.95 -13.66 -7.58
C GLN A 152 -9.96 -14.76 -7.91
N SER A 153 -11.10 -14.71 -7.22
CA SER A 153 -12.23 -15.63 -7.40
C SER A 153 -13.22 -15.16 -8.48
N PHE A 154 -13.00 -13.98 -9.07
CA PHE A 154 -13.89 -13.40 -10.05
C PHE A 154 -13.42 -13.71 -11.46
N LYS A 155 -14.36 -14.18 -12.28
CA LYS A 155 -14.14 -14.35 -13.71
C LYS A 155 -14.16 -12.98 -14.42
N SER A 156 -13.03 -12.31 -14.54
CA SER A 156 -12.91 -11.04 -15.24
C SER A 156 -11.92 -11.12 -16.39
N ASP A 157 -12.44 -11.26 -17.60
CA ASP A 157 -11.68 -11.09 -18.83
C ASP A 157 -11.19 -9.63 -18.93
N ILE A 158 -9.88 -9.45 -18.79
CA ILE A 158 -9.24 -8.16 -19.05
C ILE A 158 -9.32 -7.90 -20.55
N GLY A 159 -10.01 -6.82 -20.92
CA GLY A 159 -10.24 -6.44 -22.31
C GLY A 159 -9.37 -5.29 -22.79
N ARG A 160 -8.98 -4.40 -21.88
CA ARG A 160 -8.19 -3.20 -22.18
C ARG A 160 -7.27 -2.85 -21.02
N LEU A 161 -6.03 -2.50 -21.35
CA LEU A 161 -5.02 -2.00 -20.41
C LEU A 161 -4.65 -0.58 -20.80
N GLU A 162 -5.25 0.42 -20.18
CA GLU A 162 -5.05 1.82 -20.53
C GLU A 162 -3.86 2.43 -19.77
N LEU A 163 -2.93 3.03 -20.51
CA LEU A 163 -1.82 3.81 -19.99
C LEU A 163 -2.09 5.30 -20.24
N VAL A 164 -2.30 6.05 -19.16
CA VAL A 164 -2.51 7.50 -19.20
C VAL A 164 -1.19 8.19 -18.87
N ILE A 165 -0.80 9.14 -19.72
CA ILE A 165 0.44 9.91 -19.60
C ILE A 165 0.10 11.39 -19.52
N ASP A 166 0.78 12.09 -18.60
CA ASP A 166 0.66 13.53 -18.51
C ASP A 166 1.34 14.21 -19.70
N ASN A 167 0.51 14.71 -20.62
CA ASN A 167 0.81 15.70 -21.64
C ASN A 167 2.11 15.50 -22.48
N LEU A 168 2.53 14.27 -22.79
CA LEU A 168 3.72 13.99 -23.62
C LEU A 168 3.45 12.86 -24.64
N GLN A 169 3.87 13.07 -25.90
CA GLN A 169 3.90 12.05 -26.95
C GLN A 169 5.23 11.30 -26.85
N ILE A 170 5.19 10.02 -26.53
CA ILE A 170 6.39 9.18 -26.33
C ILE A 170 6.14 7.80 -26.93
N TYR A 171 7.16 7.22 -27.54
CA TYR A 171 7.12 5.82 -27.99
C TYR A 171 7.41 4.89 -26.83
N TRP A 172 6.59 3.85 -26.65
CA TRP A 172 6.80 2.89 -25.56
C TRP A 172 7.13 1.52 -26.09
N ASN A 173 8.10 0.88 -25.45
CA ASN A 173 8.38 -0.52 -25.66
C ASN A 173 7.50 -1.31 -24.69
N THR A 174 6.42 -1.91 -25.19
CA THR A 174 5.53 -2.74 -24.39
C THR A 174 5.75 -4.22 -24.72
N GLU A 175 5.79 -5.05 -23.68
CA GLU A 175 5.94 -6.50 -23.79
C GLU A 175 4.90 -7.17 -22.88
N LEU A 176 4.05 -8.00 -23.47
CA LEU A 176 3.15 -8.89 -22.74
C LEU A 176 3.71 -10.30 -22.79
N ILE A 177 4.06 -10.86 -21.64
CA ILE A 177 4.70 -12.16 -21.50
C ILE A 177 3.71 -13.12 -20.84
N ASN A 178 3.43 -14.25 -21.50
CA ASN A 178 2.64 -15.34 -20.96
C ASN A 178 3.56 -16.34 -20.24
N LEU A 179 3.66 -16.19 -18.92
CA LEU A 179 4.48 -17.04 -18.06
C LEU A 179 3.93 -18.47 -17.96
N THR A 180 2.63 -18.70 -18.11
CA THR A 180 2.06 -20.07 -18.06
C THR A 180 2.69 -20.96 -19.12
N LYS A 181 2.91 -20.43 -20.32
CA LYS A 181 3.56 -21.15 -21.41
C LYS A 181 5.04 -21.38 -21.18
N ILE A 182 5.74 -20.40 -20.61
CA ILE A 182 7.18 -20.48 -20.33
C ILE A 182 7.45 -21.51 -19.22
N LEU A 183 6.63 -21.51 -18.18
CA LEU A 183 6.78 -22.38 -17.03
C LEU A 183 6.27 -23.81 -17.28
N ASN A 184 5.68 -24.08 -18.46
CA ASN A 184 5.12 -25.37 -18.85
C ASN A 184 4.22 -25.98 -17.75
N VAL A 185 3.42 -25.14 -17.09
CA VAL A 185 2.55 -25.59 -16.00
C VAL A 185 1.39 -26.34 -16.63
N THR A 186 1.34 -27.65 -16.40
CA THR A 186 0.28 -28.54 -16.87
C THR A 186 -0.97 -28.37 -16.01
N ASN A 187 -1.54 -27.17 -15.94
CA ASN A 187 -2.85 -27.00 -15.34
C ASN A 187 -3.90 -27.39 -16.40
N PRO A 188 -4.76 -28.41 -16.17
CA PRO A 188 -5.75 -28.86 -17.14
C PRO A 188 -6.78 -27.77 -17.50
N GLN A 189 -7.00 -26.77 -16.62
CA GLN A 189 -7.83 -25.60 -16.90
C GLN A 189 -7.09 -24.51 -17.71
N ALA A 190 -5.76 -24.63 -17.86
CA ALA A 190 -4.92 -23.67 -18.58
C ALA A 190 -4.60 -24.10 -20.03
N SER A 191 -5.31 -25.08 -20.59
CA SER A 191 -5.11 -25.53 -21.98
C SER A 191 -5.24 -24.36 -22.98
N ASP A 192 -6.18 -23.45 -22.74
CA ASP A 192 -6.36 -22.23 -23.54
C ASP A 192 -5.17 -21.25 -23.42
N CYS A 193 -4.43 -21.27 -22.30
CA CYS A 193 -3.26 -20.41 -22.10
C CYS A 193 -2.11 -20.76 -23.04
N LEU A 194 -1.97 -22.04 -23.40
CA LEU A 194 -0.87 -22.54 -24.23
C LEU A 194 -1.02 -22.12 -25.70
N THR A 195 -2.25 -21.84 -26.13
CA THR A 195 -2.58 -21.39 -27.49
C THR A 195 -2.14 -19.95 -27.76
N LYS A 196 -1.94 -19.14 -26.72
CA LYS A 196 -1.49 -17.75 -26.86
C LYS A 196 0.03 -17.68 -27.10
N PRO A 197 0.54 -16.64 -27.80
CA PRO A 197 1.97 -16.45 -27.96
C PRO A 197 2.64 -16.23 -26.59
N PRO A 198 3.87 -16.76 -26.38
CA PRO A 198 4.59 -16.64 -25.11
C PRO A 198 5.03 -15.20 -24.82
N VAL A 199 5.33 -14.44 -25.88
CA VAL A 199 5.72 -13.04 -25.79
C VAL A 199 5.05 -12.31 -26.93
N LEU A 200 4.35 -11.23 -26.62
CA LEU A 200 3.93 -10.24 -27.59
C LEU A 200 4.70 -8.96 -27.31
N LYS A 201 5.56 -8.58 -28.24
CA LYS A 201 6.24 -7.30 -28.20
C LYS A 201 5.55 -6.35 -29.17
N GLU A 202 5.24 -5.16 -28.70
CA GLU A 202 4.69 -4.12 -29.55
C GLU A 202 5.33 -2.77 -29.20
N ILE A 203 5.85 -2.11 -30.22
CA ILE A 203 6.28 -0.72 -30.13
C ILE A 203 5.05 0.09 -30.49
N THR A 204 4.37 0.63 -29.47
CA THR A 204 3.18 1.45 -29.70
C THR A 204 3.54 2.93 -29.65
N PRO A 205 3.30 3.68 -30.73
CA PRO A 205 3.27 5.13 -30.63
C PRO A 205 2.05 5.52 -29.78
N ILE A 206 2.28 6.01 -28.56
CA ILE A 206 1.21 6.60 -27.76
C ILE A 206 1.04 8.04 -28.25
N SER A 207 0.16 8.24 -29.24
CA SER A 207 -0.18 9.58 -29.71
C SER A 207 -1.17 10.23 -28.77
N PHE A 208 -1.04 11.55 -28.53
CA PHE A 208 -2.07 12.41 -27.95
C PHE A 208 -3.40 12.26 -28.70
N SER A 209 -4.18 11.28 -28.27
CA SER A 209 -5.60 11.22 -28.48
C SER A 209 -6.21 11.54 -27.11
N PRO A 210 -7.28 12.37 -27.03
CA PRO A 210 -8.06 12.49 -25.80
C PRO A 210 -8.66 11.14 -25.36
N PHE A 211 -8.55 10.12 -26.22
CA PHE A 211 -8.89 8.75 -25.92
C PHE A 211 -7.62 7.94 -25.61
N PRO A 212 -7.58 7.23 -24.48
CA PRO A 212 -6.53 6.28 -24.17
C PRO A 212 -6.50 5.19 -25.24
N ILE A 213 -5.41 5.10 -26.00
CA ILE A 213 -5.21 4.02 -26.96
C ILE A 213 -4.09 3.15 -26.44
N THR A 214 -4.44 1.93 -26.11
CA THR A 214 -3.47 0.87 -25.82
C THR A 214 -3.72 -0.29 -26.74
N SER A 215 -2.68 -0.76 -27.43
CA SER A 215 -2.79 -1.84 -28.43
C SER A 215 -3.22 -3.18 -27.84
N VAL A 216 -3.28 -3.29 -26.51
CA VAL A 216 -3.74 -4.48 -25.80
C VAL A 216 -5.25 -4.72 -25.98
N ASP A 217 -6.02 -3.77 -26.50
CA ASP A 217 -7.47 -3.88 -26.75
C ASP A 217 -7.87 -5.08 -27.64
N ARG A 218 -6.91 -5.65 -28.39
CA ARG A 218 -7.15 -6.80 -29.27
C ARG A 218 -6.83 -8.15 -28.63
N ILE A 219 -6.27 -8.17 -27.43
CA ILE A 219 -5.76 -9.39 -26.80
C ILE A 219 -6.67 -9.77 -25.65
N SER A 220 -7.33 -10.92 -25.77
CA SER A 220 -8.04 -11.51 -24.64
C SER A 220 -7.01 -12.05 -23.66
N ILE A 221 -6.80 -11.34 -22.56
CA ILE A 221 -5.99 -11.80 -21.42
C ILE A 221 -6.90 -12.66 -20.57
N LEU A 222 -6.64 -13.96 -20.59
CA LEU A 222 -7.38 -14.95 -19.80
C LEU A 222 -6.88 -14.92 -18.35
N GLU A 223 -7.80 -14.82 -17.40
CA GLU A 223 -7.53 -14.77 -15.96
C GLU A 223 -6.77 -15.98 -15.41
N GLN A 224 -7.00 -17.15 -16.00
CA GLN A 224 -6.38 -18.40 -15.59
C GLN A 224 -4.90 -18.52 -16.01
N CYS A 225 -4.39 -17.56 -16.78
CA CYS A 225 -3.02 -17.56 -17.24
C CYS A 225 -2.20 -16.49 -16.51
N SER A 226 -0.95 -16.83 -16.25
CA SER A 226 0.01 -15.93 -15.65
C SER A 226 0.57 -15.01 -16.74
N TYR A 227 0.13 -13.75 -16.75
CA TYR A 227 0.68 -12.73 -17.63
C TYR A 227 1.51 -11.71 -16.86
N THR A 228 2.57 -11.26 -17.50
CA THR A 228 3.39 -10.16 -17.04
C THR A 228 3.41 -9.10 -18.13
N PHE A 229 3.06 -7.87 -17.77
CA PHE A 229 3.10 -6.71 -18.63
C PHE A 229 4.30 -5.86 -18.26
N LYS A 230 5.23 -5.71 -19.20
CA LYS A 230 6.42 -4.89 -19.06
C LYS A 230 6.32 -3.71 -20.01
N PHE A 231 6.69 -2.53 -19.53
CA PHE A 231 6.85 -1.36 -20.37
C PHE A 231 8.17 -0.67 -20.05
N GLY A 232 8.86 -0.22 -21.09
CA GLY A 232 10.16 0.44 -21.00
C GLY A 232 10.08 1.85 -21.56
N TYR A 233 10.63 2.81 -20.81
CA TYR A 233 10.88 4.15 -21.30
C TYR A 233 12.07 4.12 -22.27
N PRO A 234 11.89 4.53 -23.53
CA PRO A 234 12.95 4.49 -24.55
C PRO A 234 14.16 5.35 -24.14
N ILE A 235 15.36 4.89 -24.49
CA ILE A 235 16.59 5.62 -24.21
C ILE A 235 16.70 6.86 -25.09
N ASP A 236 16.14 6.85 -26.31
CA ASP A 236 16.36 7.92 -27.28
C ASP A 236 15.35 9.08 -27.18
N GLU A 237 14.49 9.10 -26.16
CA GLU A 237 13.42 10.10 -26.00
C GLU A 237 13.74 11.17 -24.93
N TYR A 238 12.74 12.00 -24.61
CA TYR A 238 12.73 13.12 -23.67
C TYR A 238 13.44 12.79 -22.34
N ASP A 239 14.21 13.74 -21.81
CA ASP A 239 15.10 13.53 -20.66
C ASP A 239 14.43 13.77 -19.29
N GLY A 240 13.15 14.14 -19.27
CA GLY A 240 12.42 14.40 -18.03
C GLY A 240 11.72 13.15 -17.47
N PRO A 241 11.42 13.15 -16.16
CA PRO A 241 10.59 12.10 -15.56
C PRO A 241 9.17 12.15 -16.12
N VAL A 242 8.58 10.97 -16.33
CA VAL A 242 7.20 10.85 -16.85
C VAL A 242 6.35 10.06 -15.87
N SER A 243 5.22 10.67 -15.49
CA SER A 243 4.18 10.02 -14.68
C SER A 243 3.26 9.21 -15.58
N LEU A 244 3.06 7.95 -15.20
CA LEU A 244 2.25 6.97 -15.93
C LEU A 244 1.18 6.44 -14.99
N VAL A 245 -0.08 6.48 -15.40
CA VAL A 245 -1.18 5.83 -14.68
C VAL A 245 -1.67 4.64 -15.50
N LEU A 246 -1.59 3.44 -14.92
CA LEU A 246 -2.19 2.23 -15.51
C LEU A 246 -3.60 2.03 -14.97
N ASN A 247 -4.56 1.86 -15.87
CA ASN A 247 -5.93 1.45 -15.61
C ASN A 247 -6.25 0.14 -16.36
N VAL A 248 -6.98 -0.76 -15.72
CA VAL A 248 -7.39 -2.04 -16.31
C VAL A 248 -8.90 -2.02 -16.50
N PHE A 249 -9.41 -2.50 -17.62
CA PHE A 249 -10.85 -2.51 -17.91
C PHE A 249 -11.33 -3.89 -18.34
N ASN A 250 -12.56 -4.19 -17.94
CA ASN A 250 -13.27 -5.41 -18.34
C ASN A 250 -13.69 -5.34 -19.81
N LYS A 251 -13.50 -6.43 -20.54
CA LYS A 251 -13.84 -6.54 -21.97
C LYS A 251 -15.32 -6.33 -22.27
N THR A 252 -16.19 -6.87 -21.43
CA THR A 252 -17.63 -6.94 -21.69
C THR A 252 -18.36 -5.74 -21.11
N SER A 253 -18.04 -5.35 -19.87
CA SER A 253 -18.74 -4.26 -19.18
C SER A 253 -18.09 -2.89 -19.40
N GLY A 254 -16.83 -2.84 -19.82
CA GLY A 254 -16.04 -1.60 -19.84
C GLY A 254 -15.79 -1.00 -18.45
N ALA A 255 -16.16 -1.71 -17.37
CA ALA A 255 -15.90 -1.26 -16.01
C ALA A 255 -14.41 -1.38 -15.69
N GLN A 256 -13.90 -0.45 -14.88
CA GLN A 256 -12.53 -0.53 -14.37
C GLN A 256 -12.40 -1.75 -13.45
N LEU A 257 -11.36 -2.54 -13.70
CA LEU A 257 -11.01 -3.72 -12.94
C LEU A 257 -9.85 -3.41 -11.98
N PRO A 258 -9.79 -4.10 -10.83
CA PRO A 258 -8.61 -4.09 -10.01
C PRO A 258 -7.41 -4.70 -10.73
N ILE A 259 -6.22 -4.12 -10.54
CA ILE A 259 -4.94 -4.62 -11.03
C ILE A 259 -4.60 -5.92 -10.28
N PRO A 260 -4.58 -7.10 -10.94
CA PRO A 260 -4.49 -8.37 -10.24
C PRO A 260 -3.27 -8.53 -9.35
N GLY A 261 -2.07 -8.17 -9.81
CA GLY A 261 -0.83 -8.36 -9.07
C GLY A 261 -0.51 -7.28 -8.04
N ARG A 262 -1.45 -6.39 -7.68
CA ARG A 262 -1.19 -5.26 -6.77
C ARG A 262 -2.25 -5.16 -5.67
N LEU A 263 -1.76 -4.94 -4.45
CA LEU A 263 -2.55 -4.76 -3.26
C LEU A 263 -2.35 -3.35 -2.69
N LEU A 264 -3.44 -2.75 -2.26
CA LEU A 264 -3.48 -1.57 -1.41
C LEU A 264 -3.83 -2.04 0.01
N ILE A 265 -2.85 -1.97 0.90
CA ILE A 265 -3.01 -2.26 2.31
C ILE A 265 -3.20 -0.92 3.01
N ASP A 266 -4.38 -0.71 3.57
CA ASP A 266 -4.71 0.43 4.41
C ASP A 266 -4.69 -0.02 5.87
N SER A 267 -3.89 0.63 6.70
CA SER A 267 -3.76 0.34 8.13
C SER A 267 -4.05 1.59 8.92
N GLU A 268 -5.12 1.53 9.71
CA GLU A 268 -5.55 2.61 10.59
C GLU A 268 -5.24 2.25 12.02
N SER A 269 -4.84 3.22 12.84
CA SER A 269 -4.57 3.01 14.25
C SER A 269 -4.99 4.23 15.07
N ILE A 270 -5.43 3.98 16.30
CA ILE A 270 -5.78 5.03 17.25
C ILE A 270 -4.99 4.77 18.53
N PHE A 271 -4.23 5.76 18.98
CA PHE A 271 -3.54 5.72 20.27
C PHE A 271 -3.74 7.02 21.04
N GLY A 272 -4.45 6.94 22.18
CA GLY A 272 -4.86 8.13 22.92
C GLY A 272 -5.76 9.03 22.07
N ASN A 273 -5.33 10.28 21.82
CA ASN A 273 -6.05 11.24 20.98
C ASN A 273 -5.46 11.35 19.56
N SER A 274 -4.50 10.49 19.20
CA SER A 274 -3.91 10.48 17.87
C SER A 274 -4.53 9.40 17.00
N PHE A 275 -4.83 9.76 15.76
CA PHE A 275 -5.23 8.86 14.68
C PHE A 275 -4.15 8.89 13.60
N GLN A 276 -3.74 7.71 13.13
CA GLN A 276 -2.78 7.58 12.04
C GLN A 276 -3.26 6.53 11.05
N ARG A 277 -3.09 6.82 9.76
CA ARG A 277 -3.39 5.92 8.65
C ARG A 277 -2.15 5.75 7.78
N VAL A 278 -1.78 4.50 7.52
CA VAL A 278 -0.65 4.12 6.68
C VAL A 278 -1.17 3.33 5.49
N LYS A 279 -0.91 3.83 4.29
CA LYS A 279 -1.28 3.18 3.03
C LYS A 279 -0.04 2.63 2.34
N VAL A 280 -0.07 1.35 2.04
CA VAL A 280 1.02 0.66 1.36
C VAL A 280 0.52 0.00 0.09
N ARG A 281 1.20 0.32 -1.01
CA ARG A 281 1.01 -0.35 -2.29
C ARG A 281 2.10 -1.41 -2.44
N ALA A 282 1.70 -2.67 -2.48
CA ALA A 282 2.63 -3.79 -2.59
C ALA A 282 2.24 -4.71 -3.76
N PRO A 283 3.20 -5.33 -4.45
CA PRO A 283 2.87 -6.45 -5.32
C PRO A 283 2.33 -7.62 -4.49
N VAL A 284 1.41 -8.40 -5.05
CA VAL A 284 0.89 -9.63 -4.40
C VAL A 284 2.06 -10.58 -4.15
N ARG A 285 2.87 -10.80 -5.20
CA ARG A 285 4.07 -11.65 -5.17
C ARG A 285 5.34 -10.85 -4.85
N PRO A 286 6.21 -11.37 -3.97
CA PRO A 286 7.56 -10.83 -3.86
C PRO A 286 8.29 -11.01 -5.20
N SER A 287 9.15 -10.05 -5.54
CA SER A 287 10.00 -10.19 -6.73
C SER A 287 10.84 -11.47 -6.59
N LEU A 288 10.97 -12.25 -7.67
CA LEU A 288 11.82 -13.45 -7.70
C LEU A 288 13.29 -13.11 -7.39
N SER A 289 13.69 -11.85 -7.56
CA SER A 289 15.01 -11.32 -7.24
C SER A 289 15.28 -11.11 -5.75
N GLY A 290 14.29 -11.26 -4.86
CA GLY A 290 14.45 -11.02 -3.42
C GLY A 290 14.69 -9.55 -3.03
N LEU A 291 14.76 -8.62 -4.00
CA LEU A 291 14.76 -7.18 -3.76
C LEU A 291 13.31 -6.71 -3.55
N TYR A 292 13.04 -6.12 -2.40
CA TYR A 292 11.73 -5.58 -2.06
C TYR A 292 11.52 -4.22 -2.72
N ASP A 293 10.37 -4.05 -3.38
CA ASP A 293 9.91 -2.78 -3.94
C ASP A 293 8.57 -2.43 -3.28
N PHE A 294 8.64 -1.95 -2.03
CA PHE A 294 7.50 -1.30 -1.39
C PHE A 294 7.91 0.11 -0.98
N VAL A 295 7.02 1.06 -1.22
CA VAL A 295 7.17 2.45 -0.80
C VAL A 295 6.13 2.71 0.28
N LEU A 296 6.58 3.15 1.45
CA LEU A 296 5.70 3.61 2.51
C LEU A 296 5.31 5.05 2.19
N PHE A 297 4.03 5.27 1.89
CA PHE A 297 3.48 6.62 1.74
C PHE A 297 2.85 7.05 3.07
N SER A 298 3.24 8.22 3.57
CA SER A 298 2.52 8.91 4.64
C SER A 298 1.64 9.98 3.99
N GLU A 299 0.36 10.04 4.36
CA GLU A 299 -0.54 11.10 3.89
C GLU A 299 -0.16 12.48 4.47
N GLU A 300 0.65 12.51 5.53
CA GLU A 300 1.18 13.74 6.13
C GLU A 300 2.63 14.00 5.71
N LYS A 301 2.94 15.27 5.43
CA LYS A 301 4.30 15.71 5.10
C LYS A 301 5.20 15.45 6.30
N ILE A 302 6.25 14.65 6.12
CA ILE A 302 7.30 14.47 7.13
C ILE A 302 8.14 15.75 7.17
N GLU A 303 7.72 16.72 7.98
CA GLU A 303 8.54 17.88 8.29
C GLU A 303 9.52 17.49 9.41
N LYS A 304 10.81 17.44 9.07
CA LYS A 304 11.89 17.45 10.08
C LYS A 304 11.93 18.86 10.67
N ASN A 305 11.35 19.03 11.85
CA ASN A 305 11.65 20.19 12.69
C ASN A 305 13.05 20.06 13.31
#